data_AF-A0A7L7VXG3-F1
#
_entry.id   AF-A0A7L7VXG3-F1
#
_cell.length_a   1.000
_cell.length_b   1.000
_cell.length_c   1.000
_cell.angle_alpha   90.00
_cell.angle_beta   90.00
_cell.angle_gamma   90.00
#
_symmetry.space_group_name_H-M   'P 1'
#
loop_
_entity.id
_entity.type
_entity.pdbx_description
1 polymer ?
#
loop_
_entity_poly.entity_id
_entity_poly.type
_entity_poly.pdbx_seq_one_letter_code
_entity_poly.pdbx_strand_id
1 'polypeptide(L)'
;MEQVNGDILAAARKVIAVHINYPSRAAQRGRTPSQPSYFLKPSSSLSLSGSAVERPAGCELLGYEGEIALIIGKAARRVGIEDAWSHVAAVTASNDLGVYDLRYADKGSNLRSKGGDGFTPVGPALIPADAVDPAGLRIRTWHNGGLVQDDTTEDLLFPFARLVADLSQLLTLEEGDIILTGTPAGASVAKPGDVLEVEVSTADGRLTTGRLVTAVEEGTTAFAGFGAEPKVDDLQREEAYGSREAAGLAPAEAAAVGPSLSPELKAKLESVATATLSSQMRKRGLNNVSIDGLQATRPDRRVVGLARTLRYVPNREDLFTTHGGGFNAQKRAIDSVNEGEILVMEARGEKGTGTVGDILALRAQVRGAAAIITDGGVRDYSAVAGLEMPTYFANPHPAVLGRRHIPWDTDITIACGGATVQPGDIIVADSDGILVIPPAIAEELVEDCIQQEKEEAFIFQMVQEGNSVDGLYPMNAEWQNRYAEWEAGKADD
;
A
#
# COMPACT_ATOMS: atom_id res chain seq x y z
N MET A 1 -12.66 -34.93 -24.22
CA MET A 1 -11.52 -34.35 -23.49
C MET A 1 -11.15 -35.31 -22.39
N GLU A 2 -9.85 -35.56 -22.23
CA GLU A 2 -9.30 -36.39 -21.15
C GLU A 2 -9.67 -35.77 -19.79
N GLN A 3 -9.99 -36.62 -18.80
CA GLN A 3 -10.30 -36.17 -17.44
C GLN A 3 -9.04 -36.16 -16.59
N VAL A 4 -8.88 -35.15 -15.73
CA VAL A 4 -7.87 -35.13 -14.68
C VAL A 4 -8.18 -36.27 -13.70
N ASN A 5 -7.17 -37.08 -13.41
CA ASN A 5 -7.28 -38.26 -12.56
C ASN A 5 -6.08 -38.34 -11.60
N GLY A 6 -6.10 -39.34 -10.70
CA GLY A 6 -5.06 -39.50 -9.69
C GLY A 6 -3.66 -39.72 -10.25
N ASP A 7 -3.52 -40.35 -11.42
CA ASP A 7 -2.23 -40.59 -12.06
C ASP A 7 -1.59 -39.28 -12.55
N ILE A 8 -2.41 -38.36 -13.09
CA ILE A 8 -1.97 -37.01 -13.48
C ILE A 8 -1.49 -36.23 -12.24
N LEU A 9 -2.22 -36.28 -11.13
CA LEU A 9 -1.79 -35.60 -9.90
C LEU A 9 -0.51 -36.21 -9.32
N ALA A 10 -0.38 -37.54 -9.34
CA ALA A 10 0.80 -38.24 -8.84
C ALA A 10 2.06 -37.99 -9.70
N ALA A 11 1.90 -37.66 -10.98
CA ALA A 11 2.99 -37.29 -11.86
C ALA A 11 3.57 -35.89 -11.55
N ALA A 12 2.79 -35.01 -10.91
CA ALA A 12 3.24 -33.65 -10.59
C ALA A 12 4.31 -33.66 -9.49
N ARG A 13 5.56 -33.39 -9.89
CA ARG A 13 6.68 -33.34 -8.95
C ARG A 13 6.73 -32.04 -8.17
N LYS A 14 6.24 -30.96 -8.78
CA LYS A 14 6.15 -29.62 -8.19
C LYS A 14 4.98 -28.85 -8.78
N VAL A 15 4.36 -28.05 -7.91
CA VAL A 15 3.34 -27.08 -8.28
C VAL A 15 3.93 -25.69 -8.05
N ILE A 16 4.01 -24.90 -9.11
CA ILE A 16 4.55 -23.53 -9.09
C ILE A 16 3.38 -22.57 -9.29
N ALA A 17 3.24 -21.56 -8.44
CA ALA A 17 2.17 -20.58 -8.54
C ALA A 17 2.71 -19.16 -8.72
N VAL A 18 2.03 -18.36 -9.53
CA VAL A 18 2.35 -16.96 -9.79
C VAL A 18 1.59 -16.05 -8.82
N HIS A 19 2.27 -15.09 -8.18
CA HIS A 19 1.60 -14.21 -7.21
C HIS A 19 0.55 -13.28 -7.82
N ILE A 20 0.86 -12.61 -8.94
CA ILE A 20 -0.03 -11.66 -9.63
C ILE A 20 0.26 -11.75 -11.13
N ASN A 21 -0.79 -11.94 -11.94
CA ASN A 21 -0.65 -11.98 -13.39
C ASN A 21 -1.78 -11.27 -14.16
N TYR A 22 -2.94 -11.06 -13.54
CA TYR A 22 -4.05 -10.32 -14.16
C TYR A 22 -3.98 -8.83 -13.81
N PRO A 23 -4.16 -7.91 -14.78
CA PRO A 23 -4.25 -6.48 -14.51
C PRO A 23 -5.37 -6.13 -13.52
N SER A 24 -6.51 -6.82 -13.62
CA SER A 24 -7.66 -6.65 -12.72
C SER A 24 -7.26 -6.90 -11.25
N ARG A 25 -6.51 -7.98 -10.99
CA ARG A 25 -5.99 -8.32 -9.66
C ARG A 25 -4.89 -7.36 -9.20
N ALA A 26 -4.02 -6.91 -10.10
CA ALA A 26 -2.99 -5.91 -9.79
C ALA A 26 -3.61 -4.57 -9.37
N ALA A 27 -4.65 -4.11 -10.08
CA ALA A 27 -5.42 -2.92 -9.74
C ALA A 27 -6.11 -3.06 -8.38
N GLN A 28 -6.76 -4.19 -8.11
CA GLN A 28 -7.38 -4.47 -6.80
C GLN A 28 -6.36 -4.44 -5.65
N ARG A 29 -5.12 -4.87 -5.89
CA ARG A 29 -4.03 -4.86 -4.90
C ARG A 29 -3.27 -3.54 -4.84
N GLY A 30 -3.58 -2.57 -5.70
CA GLY A 30 -2.88 -1.28 -5.77
C GLY A 30 -1.41 -1.39 -6.18
N ARG A 31 -0.99 -2.51 -6.79
CA ARG A 31 0.41 -2.75 -7.18
C ARG A 31 0.51 -3.57 -8.47
N THR A 32 1.35 -3.12 -9.39
CA THR A 32 1.65 -3.83 -10.64
C THR A 32 3.12 -4.24 -10.66
N PRO A 33 3.44 -5.54 -10.58
CA PRO A 33 4.82 -6.01 -10.63
C PRO A 33 5.43 -5.82 -12.02
N SER A 34 6.73 -5.52 -12.09
CA SER A 34 7.47 -5.41 -13.37
C SER A 34 7.97 -6.75 -13.90
N GLN A 35 8.07 -7.76 -13.04
CA GLN A 35 8.51 -9.12 -13.33
C GLN A 35 7.62 -10.13 -12.60
N PRO A 36 7.43 -11.35 -13.15
CA PRO A 36 6.70 -12.39 -12.46
C PRO A 36 7.44 -12.80 -11.18
N SER A 37 6.68 -13.25 -10.18
CA SER A 37 7.24 -13.82 -8.95
C SER A 37 6.45 -15.05 -8.57
N TYR A 38 7.15 -16.03 -8.00
CA TYR A 38 6.64 -17.39 -7.87
C TYR A 38 6.76 -17.90 -6.44
N PHE A 39 5.91 -18.85 -6.10
CA PHE A 39 6.05 -19.68 -4.90
C PHE A 39 5.74 -21.14 -5.24
N LEU A 40 6.10 -22.04 -4.34
CA LEU A 40 5.85 -23.47 -4.48
C LEU A 40 4.67 -23.87 -3.61
N LYS A 41 3.80 -24.70 -4.17
CA LYS A 41 2.82 -25.49 -3.42
C LYS A 41 3.31 -26.95 -3.37
N PRO A 42 3.25 -27.62 -2.20
CA PRO A 42 3.54 -29.05 -2.12
C PRO A 42 2.63 -29.84 -3.06
N SER A 43 3.13 -30.87 -3.74
CA SER A 43 2.26 -31.72 -4.57
C SER A 43 1.17 -32.45 -3.79
N SER A 44 1.35 -32.62 -2.46
CA SER A 44 0.31 -33.15 -1.57
C SER A 44 -0.91 -32.24 -1.44
N SER A 45 -0.84 -30.96 -1.81
CA SER A 45 -2.02 -30.08 -1.81
C SER A 45 -2.95 -30.32 -3.00
N LEU A 46 -2.53 -31.12 -4.00
CA LEU A 46 -3.34 -31.43 -5.17
C LEU A 46 -4.57 -32.26 -4.82
N SER A 47 -5.71 -31.91 -5.41
CA SER A 47 -6.96 -32.68 -5.29
C SER A 47 -7.76 -32.69 -6.59
N LEU A 48 -8.73 -33.60 -6.68
CA LEU A 48 -9.58 -33.76 -7.85
C LEU A 48 -10.90 -32.99 -7.67
N SER A 49 -11.55 -32.68 -8.80
CA SER A 49 -12.92 -32.17 -8.79
C SER A 49 -13.87 -33.08 -8.01
N GLY A 50 -14.75 -32.46 -7.22
CA GLY A 50 -15.68 -33.15 -6.32
C GLY A 50 -15.08 -33.49 -4.96
N SER A 51 -13.79 -33.23 -4.71
CA SER A 51 -13.20 -33.38 -3.38
C SER A 51 -13.65 -32.24 -2.46
N ALA A 52 -13.74 -32.54 -1.16
CA ALA A 52 -13.87 -31.52 -0.13
C ALA A 52 -12.50 -30.91 0.19
N VAL A 53 -12.50 -29.64 0.60
CA VAL A 53 -11.36 -28.97 1.23
C VAL A 53 -11.73 -28.60 2.65
N GLU A 54 -10.85 -28.94 3.59
CA GLU A 54 -11.02 -28.56 4.99
C GLU A 54 -10.58 -27.09 5.18
N ARG A 55 -11.43 -26.27 5.80
CA ARG A 55 -11.00 -25.05 6.48
C ARG A 55 -10.50 -25.46 7.88
N PRO A 56 -9.19 -25.40 8.18
CA PRO A 56 -8.66 -25.90 9.44
C PRO A 56 -9.31 -25.24 10.66
N ALA A 57 -9.45 -26.00 11.75
CA ALA A 57 -10.03 -25.49 12.99
C ALA A 57 -9.24 -24.28 13.51
N GLY A 58 -9.94 -23.18 13.80
CA GLY A 58 -9.34 -21.93 14.25
C GLY A 58 -8.92 -20.98 13.13
N CYS A 59 -8.97 -21.39 11.86
CA CYS A 59 -8.83 -20.47 10.73
C CYS A 59 -10.18 -19.85 10.36
N GLU A 60 -10.18 -18.55 10.07
CA GLU A 60 -11.34 -17.79 9.62
C GLU A 60 -11.34 -17.60 8.10
N LEU A 61 -10.18 -17.37 7.48
CA LEU A 61 -10.04 -16.78 6.15
C LEU A 61 -9.49 -17.78 5.11
N LEU A 62 -10.27 -18.80 4.77
CA LEU A 62 -9.97 -19.68 3.63
C LEU A 62 -10.27 -18.96 2.32
N GLY A 63 -9.24 -18.39 1.69
CA GLY A 63 -9.34 -17.71 0.42
C GLY A 63 -9.42 -18.66 -0.77
N TYR A 64 -10.22 -18.29 -1.77
CA TYR A 64 -10.27 -18.94 -3.08
C TYR A 64 -9.77 -18.01 -4.18
N GLU A 65 -9.06 -18.59 -5.14
CA GLU A 65 -8.41 -17.89 -6.24
C GLU A 65 -8.54 -18.79 -7.48
N GLY A 66 -9.57 -18.60 -8.31
CA GLY A 66 -9.70 -19.37 -9.54
C GLY A 66 -8.56 -19.06 -10.49
N GLU A 67 -7.88 -20.09 -11.00
CA GLU A 67 -6.73 -19.98 -11.88
C GLU A 67 -6.78 -20.95 -13.07
N ILE A 68 -6.00 -20.62 -14.10
CA ILE A 68 -5.67 -21.55 -15.18
C ILE A 68 -4.41 -22.31 -14.77
N ALA A 69 -4.44 -23.63 -14.87
CA ALA A 69 -3.29 -24.47 -14.62
C ALA A 69 -2.69 -24.94 -15.95
N LEU A 70 -1.37 -24.83 -16.09
CA LEU A 70 -0.62 -25.41 -17.20
C LEU A 70 -0.02 -26.74 -16.75
N ILE A 71 -0.27 -27.81 -17.51
CA ILE A 71 0.37 -29.11 -17.30
C ILE A 71 1.56 -29.22 -18.25
N ILE A 72 2.77 -29.36 -17.72
CA ILE A 72 3.98 -29.51 -18.52
C ILE A 72 4.01 -30.92 -19.13
N GLY A 73 4.11 -31.00 -20.46
CA GLY A 73 4.18 -32.27 -21.22
C GLY A 73 5.58 -32.66 -21.66
N LYS A 74 6.50 -31.70 -21.69
CA LYS A 74 7.88 -31.93 -22.13
C LYS A 74 8.82 -31.12 -21.26
N ALA A 75 9.89 -31.75 -20.80
CA ALA A 75 10.88 -31.08 -19.96
C ALA A 75 11.40 -29.79 -20.61
N ALA A 76 11.38 -28.68 -19.86
CA ALA A 76 11.83 -27.37 -20.31
C ALA A 76 12.99 -26.88 -19.43
N ARG A 77 14.11 -26.53 -20.06
CA ARG A 77 15.27 -25.92 -19.40
C ARG A 77 15.91 -24.89 -20.32
N ARG A 78 15.93 -23.63 -19.88
CA ARG A 78 16.46 -22.48 -20.62
C ARG A 78 15.87 -22.37 -22.02
N VAL A 79 14.56 -22.56 -22.13
CA VAL A 79 13.85 -22.46 -23.41
C VAL A 79 13.55 -21.00 -23.72
N GLY A 80 13.54 -20.65 -25.02
CA GLY A 80 13.10 -19.34 -25.49
C GLY A 80 11.59 -19.16 -25.33
N ILE A 81 11.11 -17.91 -25.33
CA ILE A 81 9.68 -17.59 -25.17
C ILE A 81 8.88 -18.18 -26.35
N GLU A 82 9.44 -18.14 -27.54
CA GLU A 82 8.88 -18.65 -28.79
C GLU A 82 8.63 -20.17 -28.75
N ASP A 83 9.47 -20.92 -28.05
CA ASP A 83 9.37 -22.38 -27.97
C ASP A 83 8.59 -22.83 -26.72
N ALA A 84 8.45 -21.96 -25.72
CA ALA A 84 7.97 -22.31 -24.39
C ALA A 84 6.57 -22.93 -24.38
N TRP A 85 5.64 -22.47 -25.24
CA TRP A 85 4.29 -23.02 -25.29
C TRP A 85 4.27 -24.49 -25.74
N SER A 86 5.21 -24.90 -26.60
CA SER A 86 5.31 -26.29 -27.09
C SER A 86 5.67 -27.31 -26.00
N HIS A 87 6.04 -26.84 -24.81
CA HIS A 87 6.33 -27.68 -23.64
C HIS A 87 5.11 -27.94 -22.75
N VAL A 88 4.01 -27.21 -22.97
CA VAL A 88 2.74 -27.40 -22.26
C VAL A 88 1.93 -28.49 -22.96
N ALA A 89 1.49 -29.52 -22.24
CA ALA A 89 0.61 -30.56 -22.77
C ALA A 89 -0.84 -30.10 -22.84
N ALA A 90 -1.30 -29.48 -21.74
CA ALA A 90 -2.69 -29.12 -21.57
C ALA A 90 -2.87 -27.95 -20.63
N VAL A 91 -4.02 -27.30 -20.75
CA VAL A 91 -4.54 -26.35 -19.76
C VAL A 91 -5.77 -26.94 -19.08
N THR A 92 -5.98 -26.57 -17.82
CA THR A 92 -7.18 -26.96 -17.07
C THR A 92 -7.54 -25.90 -16.01
N ALA A 93 -8.69 -26.03 -15.37
CA ALA A 93 -9.08 -25.15 -14.27
C ALA A 93 -8.40 -25.60 -12.96
N SER A 94 -8.08 -24.64 -12.11
CA SER A 94 -7.61 -24.87 -10.74
C SER A 94 -8.15 -23.81 -9.80
N ASN A 95 -8.11 -24.08 -8.50
CA ASN A 95 -8.37 -23.10 -7.47
C ASN A 95 -7.16 -23.04 -6.53
N ASP A 96 -6.48 -21.91 -6.47
CA ASP A 96 -5.36 -21.69 -5.56
C ASP A 96 -5.86 -21.32 -4.15
N LEU A 97 -6.36 -22.32 -3.44
CA LEU A 97 -6.88 -22.16 -2.09
C LEU A 97 -5.76 -21.90 -1.08
N GLY A 98 -6.09 -21.15 -0.03
CA GLY A 98 -5.17 -20.95 1.09
C GLY A 98 -5.78 -20.19 2.26
N VAL A 99 -5.21 -20.38 3.45
CA VAL A 99 -5.63 -19.66 4.66
C VAL A 99 -4.80 -18.39 4.85
N TYR A 100 -5.48 -17.25 4.91
CA TYR A 100 -4.81 -15.96 5.16
C TYR A 100 -4.24 -15.89 6.58
N ASP A 101 -4.85 -16.63 7.50
CA ASP A 101 -4.53 -16.73 8.92
C ASP A 101 -3.08 -17.14 9.20
N LEU A 102 -2.44 -17.85 8.26
CA LEU A 102 -1.07 -18.35 8.38
C LEU A 102 -0.08 -17.65 7.43
N ARG A 103 -0.49 -16.60 6.71
CA ARG A 103 0.42 -15.88 5.78
C ARG A 103 1.66 -15.31 6.46
N TYR A 104 1.54 -14.92 7.73
CA TYR A 104 2.66 -14.39 8.51
C TYR A 104 3.75 -15.45 8.78
N ALA A 105 3.36 -16.72 8.82
CA ALA A 105 4.19 -17.78 9.36
C ALA A 105 5.39 -18.10 8.44
N ASP A 106 5.18 -18.07 7.12
CA ASP A 106 6.22 -18.33 6.10
C ASP A 106 6.21 -17.27 4.99
N LYS A 107 6.08 -15.99 5.39
CA LYS A 107 5.93 -14.85 4.48
C LYS A 107 6.95 -14.91 3.33
N GLY A 108 6.44 -14.94 2.11
CA GLY A 108 7.23 -15.03 0.87
C GLY A 108 7.29 -16.43 0.26
N SER A 109 7.33 -17.49 1.06
CA SER A 109 7.26 -18.88 0.54
C SER A 109 5.85 -19.44 0.47
N ASN A 110 4.94 -18.92 1.31
CA ASN A 110 3.54 -19.33 1.43
C ASN A 110 3.31 -20.81 1.80
N LEU A 111 4.32 -21.50 2.35
CA LEU A 111 4.27 -22.94 2.55
C LEU A 111 3.06 -23.38 3.39
N ARG A 112 2.90 -22.86 4.62
CA ARG A 112 1.75 -23.25 5.47
C ARG A 112 0.43 -22.58 5.10
N SER A 113 0.46 -21.41 4.47
CA SER A 113 -0.77 -20.71 4.09
C SER A 113 -1.41 -21.29 2.83
N LYS A 114 -0.61 -21.84 1.90
CA LYS A 114 -1.06 -22.33 0.59
C LYS A 114 -0.83 -23.83 0.38
N GLY A 115 -0.16 -24.52 1.29
CA GLY A 115 0.25 -25.92 1.13
C GLY A 115 -0.56 -26.97 1.88
N GLY A 116 -1.75 -26.63 2.40
CA GLY A 116 -2.64 -27.60 3.04
C GLY A 116 -3.16 -28.66 2.07
N ASP A 117 -3.51 -29.84 2.59
CA ASP A 117 -4.09 -30.92 1.77
C ASP A 117 -5.39 -30.44 1.11
N GLY A 118 -5.53 -30.72 -0.19
CA GLY A 118 -6.67 -30.27 -0.98
C GLY A 118 -6.69 -28.77 -1.32
N PHE A 119 -5.65 -27.99 -1.00
CA PHE A 119 -5.59 -26.56 -1.32
C PHE A 119 -5.27 -26.27 -2.80
N THR A 120 -5.22 -27.30 -3.65
CA THR A 120 -4.96 -27.17 -5.10
C THR A 120 -5.83 -28.15 -5.89
N PRO A 121 -7.15 -27.98 -5.88
CA PRO A 121 -8.01 -28.72 -6.79
C PRO A 121 -7.64 -28.37 -8.24
N VAL A 122 -7.59 -29.38 -9.10
CA VAL A 122 -7.26 -29.26 -10.53
C VAL A 122 -8.23 -30.13 -11.33
N GLY A 123 -8.69 -29.64 -12.49
CA GLY A 123 -9.56 -30.39 -13.40
C GLY A 123 -10.87 -29.66 -13.74
N PRO A 124 -11.97 -30.37 -14.05
CA PRO A 124 -12.09 -31.83 -14.14
C PRO A 124 -11.56 -32.37 -15.47
N ALA A 125 -11.52 -31.57 -16.55
CA ALA A 125 -11.00 -32.01 -17.85
C ALA A 125 -9.78 -31.22 -18.32
N LEU A 126 -8.96 -31.86 -19.15
CA LEU A 126 -7.83 -31.25 -19.84
C LEU A 126 -8.26 -30.71 -21.21
N ILE A 127 -7.83 -29.50 -21.53
CA ILE A 127 -7.85 -28.95 -22.88
C ILE A 127 -6.44 -29.06 -23.45
N PRO A 128 -6.21 -29.79 -24.57
CA PRO A 128 -4.90 -29.89 -25.19
C PRO A 128 -4.34 -28.52 -25.57
N ALA A 129 -3.08 -28.25 -25.22
CA ALA A 129 -2.46 -26.95 -25.43
C ALA A 129 -2.22 -26.62 -26.92
N ASP A 130 -2.11 -27.64 -27.77
CA ASP A 130 -2.01 -27.52 -29.23
C ASP A 130 -3.34 -27.19 -29.92
N ALA A 131 -4.46 -27.29 -29.19
CA ALA A 131 -5.81 -27.01 -29.69
C ALA A 131 -6.31 -25.60 -29.34
N VAL A 132 -5.51 -24.79 -28.64
CA VAL A 132 -5.87 -23.46 -28.14
C VAL A 132 -4.76 -22.42 -28.32
N ASP A 133 -5.16 -21.15 -28.43
CA ASP A 133 -4.26 -20.01 -28.29
C ASP A 133 -4.13 -19.64 -26.80
N PRO A 134 -2.92 -19.59 -26.21
CA PRO A 134 -2.74 -19.20 -24.81
C PRO A 134 -3.20 -17.77 -24.48
N ALA A 135 -3.38 -16.90 -25.46
CA ALA A 135 -3.95 -15.55 -25.27
C ALA A 135 -5.49 -15.54 -25.38
N GLY A 136 -6.11 -16.62 -25.85
CA GLY A 136 -7.55 -16.72 -26.14
C GLY A 136 -8.36 -17.57 -25.18
N LEU A 137 -7.95 -17.69 -23.91
CA LEU A 137 -8.65 -18.44 -22.87
C LEU A 137 -9.48 -17.50 -21.98
N ARG A 138 -10.57 -18.04 -21.44
CA ARG A 138 -11.46 -17.37 -20.48
C ARG A 138 -11.52 -18.21 -19.21
N ILE A 139 -11.46 -17.54 -18.07
CA ILE A 139 -11.63 -18.15 -16.76
C ILE A 139 -12.87 -17.59 -16.08
N ARG A 140 -13.65 -18.48 -15.45
CA ARG A 140 -14.79 -18.11 -14.63
C ARG A 140 -14.79 -18.86 -13.32
N THR A 141 -15.13 -18.17 -12.24
CA THR A 141 -15.28 -18.75 -10.90
C THR A 141 -16.67 -18.44 -10.37
N TRP A 142 -17.31 -19.43 -9.76
CA TRP A 142 -18.56 -19.29 -9.05
C TRP A 142 -18.40 -19.63 -7.58
N HIS A 143 -19.08 -18.88 -6.72
CA HIS A 143 -19.24 -19.14 -5.30
C HIS A 143 -20.73 -19.34 -5.04
N ASN A 144 -21.11 -20.56 -4.62
CA ASN A 144 -22.50 -20.97 -4.41
C ASN A 144 -23.41 -20.68 -5.63
N GLY A 145 -22.87 -20.88 -6.84
CA GLY A 145 -23.55 -20.63 -8.11
C GLY A 145 -23.56 -19.16 -8.57
N GLY A 146 -23.12 -18.20 -7.73
CA GLY A 146 -22.93 -16.80 -8.12
C GLY A 146 -21.60 -16.60 -8.82
N LEU A 147 -21.60 -15.99 -10.01
CA LEU A 147 -20.37 -15.69 -10.76
C LEU A 147 -19.60 -14.57 -10.06
N VAL A 148 -18.38 -14.86 -9.62
CA VAL A 148 -17.52 -13.95 -8.83
C VAL A 148 -16.24 -13.54 -9.55
N GLN A 149 -15.77 -14.33 -10.50
CA GLN A 149 -14.63 -14.00 -11.36
C GLN A 149 -14.98 -14.32 -12.81
N ASP A 150 -14.60 -13.44 -13.73
CA ASP A 150 -14.82 -13.59 -15.18
C ASP A 150 -13.82 -12.73 -15.95
N ASP A 151 -12.79 -13.35 -16.54
CA ASP A 151 -11.69 -12.63 -17.19
C ASP A 151 -11.08 -13.46 -18.34
N THR A 152 -10.27 -12.84 -19.19
CA THR A 152 -9.58 -13.49 -20.31
C THR A 152 -8.07 -13.39 -20.20
N THR A 153 -7.36 -14.22 -20.95
CA THR A 153 -5.89 -14.23 -20.99
C THR A 153 -5.28 -13.22 -21.96
N GLU A 154 -6.09 -12.39 -22.62
CA GLU A 154 -5.64 -11.45 -23.67
C GLU A 154 -4.69 -10.39 -23.11
N ASP A 155 -5.01 -9.86 -21.92
CA ASP A 155 -4.31 -8.74 -21.29
C ASP A 155 -3.42 -9.15 -20.10
N LEU A 156 -2.96 -10.40 -20.05
CA LEU A 156 -2.08 -10.86 -18.96
C LEU A 156 -0.81 -9.99 -18.85
N LEU A 157 -0.44 -9.64 -17.61
CA LEU A 157 0.82 -8.93 -17.33
C LEU A 157 2.03 -9.73 -17.82
N PHE A 158 1.97 -11.05 -17.63
CA PHE A 158 2.99 -12.02 -18.04
C PHE A 158 2.32 -13.17 -18.82
N PRO A 159 2.45 -13.20 -20.16
CA PRO A 159 1.90 -14.29 -20.97
C PRO A 159 2.43 -15.66 -20.55
N PHE A 160 1.64 -16.73 -20.72
CA PHE A 160 1.99 -18.08 -20.25
C PHE A 160 3.34 -18.59 -20.78
N ALA A 161 3.65 -18.32 -22.04
CA ALA A 161 4.94 -18.64 -22.63
C ALA A 161 6.12 -17.96 -21.91
N ARG A 162 5.93 -16.71 -21.45
CA ARG A 162 6.94 -15.99 -20.64
C ARG A 162 7.13 -16.67 -19.28
N LEU A 163 6.07 -17.12 -18.63
CA LEU A 163 6.18 -17.82 -17.34
C LEU A 163 7.01 -19.11 -17.45
N VAL A 164 6.72 -19.92 -18.46
CA VAL A 164 7.45 -21.18 -18.72
C VAL A 164 8.92 -20.89 -19.06
N ALA A 165 9.19 -19.95 -19.97
CA ALA A 165 10.55 -19.56 -20.34
C ALA A 165 11.33 -19.05 -19.13
N ASP A 166 10.75 -18.15 -18.34
CA ASP A 166 11.40 -17.51 -17.20
C ASP A 166 11.76 -18.53 -16.10
N LEU A 167 10.80 -19.35 -15.67
CA LEU A 167 11.05 -20.43 -14.71
C LEU A 167 12.13 -21.38 -15.21
N SER A 168 12.11 -21.71 -16.50
CA SER A 168 13.05 -22.65 -17.09
C SER A 168 14.50 -22.14 -17.09
N GLN A 169 14.76 -20.84 -16.90
CA GLN A 169 16.14 -20.32 -16.89
C GLN A 169 17.00 -20.98 -15.80
N LEU A 170 16.39 -21.18 -14.63
CA LEU A 170 17.03 -21.77 -13.45
C LEU A 170 16.53 -23.18 -13.16
N LEU A 171 15.22 -23.42 -13.28
CA LEU A 171 14.58 -24.70 -12.96
C LEU A 171 14.47 -25.57 -14.22
N THR A 172 14.61 -26.89 -14.08
CA THR A 172 14.07 -27.79 -15.09
C THR A 172 12.60 -27.99 -14.75
N LEU A 173 11.70 -27.54 -15.64
CA LEU A 173 10.31 -27.96 -15.62
C LEU A 173 10.26 -29.37 -16.17
N GLU A 174 9.60 -30.28 -15.47
CA GLU A 174 9.52 -31.71 -15.77
C GLU A 174 8.12 -32.06 -16.26
N GLU A 175 8.00 -33.15 -17.00
CA GLU A 175 6.69 -33.68 -17.40
C GLU A 175 5.83 -33.97 -16.17
N GLY A 176 4.57 -33.53 -16.20
CA GLY A 176 3.63 -33.59 -15.08
C GLY A 176 3.64 -32.38 -14.16
N ASP A 177 4.66 -31.52 -14.19
CA ASP A 177 4.67 -30.31 -13.37
C ASP A 177 3.47 -29.40 -13.69
N ILE A 178 3.01 -28.69 -12.66
CA ILE A 178 1.85 -27.80 -12.78
C ILE A 178 2.27 -26.36 -12.50
N ILE A 179 1.85 -25.44 -13.37
CA ILE A 179 2.00 -23.99 -13.17
C ILE A 179 0.62 -23.37 -13.02
N LEU A 180 0.35 -22.77 -11.86
CA LEU A 180 -0.84 -21.94 -11.63
C LEU A 180 -0.50 -20.50 -12.04
N THR A 181 -1.31 -19.94 -12.94
CA THR A 181 -0.92 -18.76 -13.72
C THR A 181 -1.36 -17.42 -13.12
N GLY A 182 -1.86 -17.40 -11.90
CA GLY A 182 -2.46 -16.25 -11.23
C GLY A 182 -3.97 -16.19 -11.42
N THR A 183 -4.62 -15.37 -10.58
CA THR A 183 -6.07 -15.20 -10.51
C THR A 183 -6.51 -13.78 -10.90
N PRO A 184 -7.68 -13.58 -11.56
CA PRO A 184 -8.27 -12.26 -11.77
C PRO A 184 -8.88 -11.67 -10.48
N ALA A 185 -9.36 -10.42 -10.56
CA ALA A 185 -10.15 -9.84 -9.46
C ALA A 185 -11.40 -10.67 -9.15
N GLY A 186 -11.89 -10.58 -7.91
CA GLY A 186 -13.09 -11.31 -7.43
C GLY A 186 -12.81 -12.57 -6.59
N ALA A 187 -11.52 -12.89 -6.36
CA ALA A 187 -11.10 -13.79 -5.30
C ALA A 187 -11.56 -13.26 -3.92
N SER A 188 -12.06 -14.16 -3.08
CA SER A 188 -12.61 -13.84 -1.75
C SER A 188 -12.45 -15.02 -0.78
N VAL A 189 -13.19 -15.02 0.33
CA VAL A 189 -13.16 -16.06 1.38
C VAL A 189 -14.37 -16.99 1.25
N ALA A 190 -14.12 -18.29 1.36
CA ALA A 190 -15.15 -19.32 1.48
C ALA A 190 -15.31 -19.80 2.93
N LYS A 191 -16.54 -20.20 3.27
CA LYS A 191 -16.93 -20.73 4.58
C LYS A 191 -17.34 -22.20 4.47
N PRO A 192 -17.29 -22.98 5.56
CA PRO A 192 -17.84 -24.33 5.57
C PRO A 192 -19.29 -24.37 5.08
N GLY A 193 -19.59 -25.34 4.23
CA GLY A 193 -20.86 -25.47 3.53
C GLY A 193 -20.90 -24.79 2.16
N ASP A 194 -19.93 -23.93 1.83
CA ASP A 194 -19.84 -23.32 0.51
C ASP A 194 -19.35 -24.30 -0.55
N VAL A 195 -19.76 -24.04 -1.79
CA VAL A 195 -19.29 -24.72 -2.99
C VAL A 195 -18.63 -23.72 -3.93
N LEU A 196 -17.41 -24.03 -4.34
CA LEU A 196 -16.62 -23.25 -5.28
C LEU A 196 -16.55 -24.00 -6.60
N GLU A 197 -16.75 -23.27 -7.70
CA GLU A 197 -16.65 -23.83 -9.05
C GLU A 197 -15.68 -23.00 -9.89
N VAL A 198 -14.75 -23.63 -10.62
CA VAL A 198 -13.87 -22.93 -11.58
C VAL A 198 -13.99 -23.58 -12.96
N GLU A 199 -14.09 -22.78 -14.02
CA GLU A 199 -14.11 -23.26 -15.40
C GLU A 199 -13.12 -22.47 -16.24
N VAL A 200 -12.39 -23.19 -17.10
CA VAL A 200 -11.60 -22.61 -18.18
C VAL A 200 -12.20 -23.02 -19.51
N SER A 201 -12.37 -22.04 -20.40
CA SER A 201 -12.84 -22.28 -21.77
C SER A 201 -12.02 -21.49 -22.77
N THR A 202 -12.11 -21.85 -24.04
CA THR A 202 -11.72 -20.92 -25.10
C THR A 202 -12.66 -19.71 -25.11
N ALA A 203 -12.18 -18.55 -25.56
CA ALA A 203 -12.97 -17.32 -25.60
C ALA A 203 -14.24 -17.46 -26.49
N ASP A 204 -14.17 -18.30 -27.52
CA ASP A 204 -15.31 -18.67 -28.39
C ASP A 204 -16.25 -19.73 -27.78
N GLY A 205 -15.91 -20.28 -26.60
CA GLY A 205 -16.69 -21.30 -25.90
C GLY A 205 -16.65 -22.70 -26.52
N ARG A 206 -15.83 -22.94 -27.56
CA ARG A 206 -15.77 -24.21 -28.29
C ARG A 206 -15.21 -25.35 -27.44
N LEU A 207 -14.22 -25.07 -26.59
CA LEU A 207 -13.61 -26.03 -25.67
C LEU A 207 -13.80 -25.53 -24.23
N THR A 208 -14.13 -26.44 -23.31
CA THR A 208 -14.32 -26.14 -21.88
C THR A 208 -13.76 -27.28 -21.04
N THR A 209 -13.16 -26.96 -19.91
CA THR A 209 -12.76 -27.94 -18.90
C THR A 209 -13.96 -28.58 -18.21
N GLY A 210 -15.16 -27.99 -18.34
CA GLY A 210 -16.24 -28.16 -17.38
C GLY A 210 -15.90 -27.49 -16.05
N ARG A 211 -16.80 -27.61 -15.07
CA ARG A 211 -16.62 -26.97 -13.76
C ARG A 211 -15.85 -27.87 -12.80
N LEU A 212 -14.71 -27.38 -12.32
CA LEU A 212 -14.00 -27.89 -11.17
C LEU A 212 -14.82 -27.57 -9.93
N VAL A 213 -15.33 -28.56 -9.22
CA VAL A 213 -16.18 -28.34 -8.04
C VAL A 213 -15.39 -28.65 -6.78
N THR A 214 -15.45 -27.78 -5.78
CA THR A 214 -14.82 -27.98 -4.47
C THR A 214 -15.81 -27.60 -3.37
N ALA A 215 -16.11 -28.52 -2.46
CA ALA A 215 -16.96 -28.25 -1.29
C ALA A 215 -16.08 -27.90 -0.09
N VAL A 216 -16.46 -26.91 0.70
CA VAL A 216 -15.71 -26.50 1.90
C VAL A 216 -16.29 -27.15 3.13
N GLU A 217 -15.46 -27.81 3.92
CA GLU A 217 -15.82 -28.46 5.18
C GLU A 217 -15.13 -27.80 6.38
N GLU A 218 -15.73 -27.90 7.56
CA GLU A 218 -15.14 -27.37 8.80
C GLU A 218 -14.18 -28.39 9.40
N GLY A 219 -12.94 -27.98 9.61
CA GLY A 219 -11.94 -28.74 10.34
C GLY A 219 -12.29 -28.83 11.82
N THR A 220 -12.08 -30.01 12.41
CA THR A 220 -12.38 -30.26 13.84
C THR A 220 -11.13 -30.40 14.70
N THR A 221 -9.96 -30.52 14.07
CA THR A 221 -8.69 -30.72 14.78
C THR A 221 -7.98 -29.39 14.97
N ALA A 222 -7.91 -28.92 16.23
CA ALA A 222 -7.20 -27.70 16.56
C ALA A 222 -5.68 -27.82 16.36
N PHE A 223 -5.04 -26.70 16.01
CA PHE A 223 -3.58 -26.61 16.00
C PHE A 223 -3.02 -26.89 17.41
N ALA A 224 -1.95 -27.67 17.46
CA ALA A 224 -1.22 -27.92 18.70
C ALA A 224 -0.21 -26.79 18.98
N GLY A 225 0.03 -26.50 20.25
CA GLY A 225 0.83 -25.33 20.72
C GLY A 225 2.35 -25.38 20.47
N PHE A 226 2.81 -26.12 19.46
CA PHE A 226 4.22 -26.20 19.07
C PHE A 226 4.54 -25.50 17.74
N GLY A 227 3.57 -24.82 17.13
CA GLY A 227 3.69 -24.22 15.80
C GLY A 227 3.17 -22.79 15.70
N ALA A 228 3.19 -22.24 14.49
CA ALA A 228 2.49 -21.00 14.21
C ALA A 228 0.98 -21.27 14.24
N GLU A 229 0.25 -20.49 15.02
CA GLU A 229 -1.20 -20.59 15.15
C GLU A 229 -1.89 -19.63 14.17
N PRO A 230 -3.14 -19.90 13.76
CA PRO A 230 -3.94 -18.97 12.99
C PRO A 230 -4.01 -17.59 13.66
N LYS A 231 -3.78 -16.52 12.89
CA LYS A 231 -3.91 -15.12 13.35
C LYS A 231 -4.60 -14.28 12.29
N VAL A 232 -5.58 -13.51 12.72
CA VAL A 232 -6.33 -12.61 11.84
C VAL A 232 -6.47 -11.24 12.49
N ASP A 233 -6.10 -10.22 11.73
CA ASP A 233 -6.42 -8.82 11.95
C ASP A 233 -7.19 -8.25 10.74
N ASP A 234 -7.64 -7.01 10.87
CA ASP A 234 -8.46 -6.34 9.85
C ASP A 234 -7.77 -6.21 8.50
N LEU A 235 -6.43 -6.09 8.47
CA LEU A 235 -5.69 -6.02 7.22
C LEU A 235 -5.78 -7.36 6.48
N GLN A 236 -5.65 -8.50 7.18
CA GLN A 236 -5.82 -9.79 6.52
C GLN A 236 -7.25 -10.01 6.06
N ARG A 237 -8.27 -9.55 6.81
CA ARG A 237 -9.67 -9.63 6.38
C ARG A 237 -9.90 -8.83 5.10
N GLU A 238 -9.46 -7.57 5.06
CA GLU A 238 -9.56 -6.72 3.88
C GLU A 238 -8.82 -7.32 2.68
N GLU A 239 -7.60 -7.81 2.87
CA GLU A 239 -6.84 -8.48 1.82
C GLU A 239 -7.49 -9.78 1.31
N ALA A 240 -8.19 -10.51 2.17
CA ALA A 240 -8.81 -11.78 1.84
C ALA A 240 -10.14 -11.59 1.10
N TYR A 241 -10.97 -10.65 1.55
CA TYR A 241 -12.23 -10.30 0.89
C TYR A 241 -12.05 -9.36 -0.30
N GLY A 242 -10.85 -8.81 -0.49
CA GLY A 242 -10.49 -7.95 -1.61
C GLY A 242 -10.93 -6.49 -1.45
N SER A 243 -11.70 -6.16 -0.43
CA SER A 243 -11.96 -4.81 0.06
C SER A 243 -12.45 -4.84 1.51
N ARG A 244 -12.35 -3.71 2.20
CA ARG A 244 -12.82 -3.56 3.59
C ARG A 244 -14.34 -3.72 3.71
N GLU A 245 -15.06 -3.13 2.75
CA GLU A 245 -16.52 -3.24 2.66
C GLU A 245 -16.95 -4.71 2.49
N ALA A 246 -16.29 -5.44 1.59
CA ALA A 246 -16.58 -6.86 1.37
C ALA A 246 -16.24 -7.73 2.58
N ALA A 247 -15.27 -7.30 3.40
CA ALA A 247 -14.94 -7.96 4.66
C ALA A 247 -15.99 -7.75 5.76
N GLY A 248 -17.05 -6.96 5.52
CA GLY A 248 -18.03 -6.60 6.53
C GLY A 248 -17.43 -5.76 7.67
N LEU A 249 -16.24 -5.22 7.45
CA LEU A 249 -15.61 -4.28 8.36
C LEU A 249 -16.28 -2.93 8.14
N ALA A 250 -16.46 -2.17 9.23
CA ALA A 250 -16.86 -0.78 9.09
C ALA A 250 -15.95 -0.12 8.05
N PRO A 251 -16.48 0.80 7.19
CA PRO A 251 -15.63 1.66 6.37
C PRO A 251 -14.50 2.12 7.27
N ALA A 252 -13.26 2.04 6.80
CA ALA A 252 -12.13 2.39 7.64
C ALA A 252 -12.44 3.79 8.20
N GLU A 253 -12.76 3.88 9.47
CA GLU A 253 -12.37 5.04 10.25
C GLU A 253 -10.85 4.95 10.19
N ALA A 254 -10.28 5.56 9.14
CA ALA A 254 -8.90 5.54 8.70
C ALA A 254 -7.95 4.81 9.68
N ALA A 255 -7.93 3.48 9.66
CA ALA A 255 -7.15 2.72 10.64
C ALA A 255 -5.77 2.43 10.02
N ALA A 256 -4.85 3.35 10.30
CA ALA A 256 -3.40 3.32 10.06
C ALA A 256 -2.87 3.93 8.74
N VAL A 257 -3.41 5.09 8.37
CA VAL A 257 -2.58 6.32 8.43
C VAL A 257 -3.06 7.01 9.71
N GLY A 258 -2.20 7.68 10.48
CA GLY A 258 -2.65 8.42 11.68
C GLY A 258 -3.89 9.29 11.39
N PRO A 259 -4.72 9.66 12.40
CA PRO A 259 -5.99 10.34 12.21
C PRO A 259 -5.97 11.29 11.02
N SER A 260 -6.79 10.94 10.02
CA SER A 260 -6.90 11.69 8.79
C SER A 260 -7.17 13.14 9.13
N LEU A 261 -6.40 14.06 8.55
CA LEU A 261 -6.65 15.49 8.62
C LEU A 261 -8.02 15.77 7.96
N SER A 262 -9.10 15.76 8.75
CA SER A 262 -10.44 16.08 8.28
C SER A 262 -10.49 17.55 7.83
N PRO A 263 -11.39 17.92 6.91
CA PRO A 263 -11.57 19.33 6.53
C PRO A 263 -11.83 20.24 7.75
N GLU A 264 -12.56 19.74 8.75
CA GLU A 264 -12.86 20.45 9.99
C GLU A 264 -11.61 20.63 10.86
N LEU A 265 -10.83 19.56 11.06
CA LEU A 265 -9.57 19.63 11.82
C LEU A 265 -8.56 20.53 11.12
N LYS A 266 -8.48 20.45 9.79
CA LYS A 266 -7.64 21.33 8.97
C LYS A 266 -8.01 22.79 9.17
N ALA A 267 -9.30 23.13 9.08
CA ALA A 267 -9.77 24.50 9.29
C ALA A 267 -9.46 25.02 10.71
N LYS A 268 -9.62 24.19 11.74
CA LYS A 268 -9.23 24.53 13.12
C LYS A 268 -7.72 24.78 13.23
N LEU A 269 -6.88 23.92 12.63
CA LEU A 269 -5.43 24.08 12.65
C LEU A 269 -4.96 25.31 11.87
N GLU A 270 -5.67 25.67 10.79
CA GLU A 270 -5.43 26.90 10.04
C GLU A 270 -5.80 28.16 10.85
N SER A 271 -6.75 28.06 11.79
CA SER A 271 -7.23 29.21 12.56
C SER A 271 -6.37 29.62 13.76
N VAL A 272 -5.51 28.76 14.29
CA VAL A 272 -4.67 29.02 15.49
C VAL A 272 -3.23 29.33 15.12
N ALA A 273 -2.53 30.24 15.77
CA ALA A 273 -1.14 30.58 15.44
C ALA A 273 -0.16 29.40 15.65
N THR A 274 0.88 29.34 14.82
CA THR A 274 1.96 28.33 14.92
C THR A 274 2.69 28.42 16.27
N ALA A 275 2.87 29.62 16.82
CA ALA A 275 3.41 29.82 18.16
C ALA A 275 2.54 29.19 19.27
N THR A 276 1.21 29.29 19.16
CA THR A 276 0.26 28.67 20.10
C THR A 276 0.36 27.15 20.07
N LEU A 277 0.37 26.56 18.86
CA LEU A 277 0.56 25.12 18.65
C LEU A 277 1.86 24.63 19.29
N SER A 278 2.97 25.34 19.06
CA SER A 278 4.27 25.01 19.66
C SER A 278 4.24 25.05 21.19
N SER A 279 3.64 26.09 21.79
CA SER A 279 3.49 26.22 23.24
C SER A 279 2.67 25.07 23.85
N GLN A 280 1.54 24.71 23.22
CA GLN A 280 0.68 23.63 23.69
C GLN A 280 1.29 22.23 23.53
N MET A 281 2.04 21.98 22.46
CA MET A 281 2.83 20.75 22.32
C MET A 281 3.92 20.66 23.38
N ARG A 282 4.57 21.76 23.71
CA ARG A 282 5.58 21.81 24.78
C ARG A 282 4.98 21.50 26.16
N LYS A 283 3.77 21.98 26.46
CA LYS A 283 3.03 21.62 27.70
C LYS A 283 2.79 20.11 27.80
N ARG A 284 2.65 19.43 26.66
CA ARG A 284 2.50 17.97 26.54
C ARG A 284 3.83 17.20 26.50
N GLY A 285 4.96 17.88 26.74
CA GLY A 285 6.29 17.27 26.76
C GLY A 285 6.97 17.14 25.39
N LEU A 286 6.34 17.61 24.32
CA LEU A 286 6.88 17.54 22.95
C LEU A 286 7.68 18.82 22.64
N ASN A 287 9.01 18.73 22.75
CA ASN A 287 9.91 19.87 22.55
C ASN A 287 10.65 19.87 21.20
N ASN A 288 10.73 18.72 20.51
CA ASN A 288 11.56 18.53 19.31
C ASN A 288 10.69 18.28 18.07
N VAL A 289 9.68 19.14 17.87
CA VAL A 289 8.63 19.00 16.85
C VAL A 289 8.73 20.05 15.73
N SER A 290 9.77 20.88 15.73
CA SER A 290 9.98 21.89 14.68
C SER A 290 11.00 21.44 13.64
N ILE A 291 10.71 21.67 12.36
CA ILE A 291 11.69 21.55 11.27
C ILE A 291 12.40 22.90 11.15
N ASP A 292 13.68 22.92 11.52
CA ASP A 292 14.43 24.17 11.69
C ASP A 292 15.32 24.51 10.48
N GLY A 293 15.68 25.78 10.37
CA GLY A 293 16.74 26.24 9.45
C GLY A 293 16.34 26.34 7.98
N LEU A 294 15.03 26.35 7.68
CA LEU A 294 14.49 26.48 6.33
C LEU A 294 13.93 27.88 6.08
N GLN A 295 13.91 28.28 4.81
CA GLN A 295 13.27 29.50 4.30
C GLN A 295 12.16 29.11 3.32
N ALA A 296 11.14 29.96 3.19
CA ALA A 296 9.98 29.72 2.34
C ALA A 296 10.01 30.57 1.06
N THR A 297 9.56 30.02 -0.05
CA THR A 297 9.28 30.80 -1.27
C THR A 297 8.05 31.70 -1.15
N ARG A 298 7.12 31.35 -0.26
CA ARG A 298 5.86 32.07 0.02
C ARG A 298 5.67 32.19 1.53
N PRO A 299 6.45 33.03 2.24
CA PRO A 299 6.37 33.15 3.70
C PRO A 299 5.02 33.69 4.18
N ASP A 300 4.28 34.37 3.31
CA ASP A 300 2.92 34.87 3.56
C ASP A 300 1.84 33.78 3.52
N ARG A 301 2.16 32.58 3.03
CA ARG A 301 1.20 31.49 2.91
C ARG A 301 1.37 30.47 4.02
N ARG A 302 0.30 30.30 4.80
CA ARG A 302 0.15 29.17 5.69
C ARG A 302 -0.27 27.92 4.93
N VAL A 303 0.26 26.77 5.34
CA VAL A 303 -0.15 25.46 4.83
C VAL A 303 -0.37 24.46 5.96
N VAL A 304 -1.38 23.62 5.79
CA VAL A 304 -1.66 22.46 6.64
C VAL A 304 -1.92 21.25 5.75
N GLY A 305 -1.25 20.14 6.03
CA GLY A 305 -1.34 18.92 5.22
C GLY A 305 -0.66 17.72 5.85
N LEU A 306 -0.88 16.54 5.29
CA LEU A 306 -0.27 15.29 5.76
C LEU A 306 1.13 15.11 5.14
N ALA A 307 2.08 14.67 5.95
CA ALA A 307 3.45 14.42 5.52
C ALA A 307 3.55 13.18 4.63
N ARG A 308 4.16 13.34 3.47
CA ARG A 308 4.78 12.25 2.69
C ARG A 308 6.29 12.41 2.74
N THR A 309 7.00 11.33 3.03
CA THR A 309 8.42 11.41 3.33
C THR A 309 9.29 10.85 2.21
N LEU A 310 10.42 11.50 1.96
CA LEU A 310 11.47 11.02 1.06
C LEU A 310 12.82 11.20 1.71
N ARG A 311 13.63 10.14 1.70
CA ARG A 311 14.98 10.14 2.27
C ARG A 311 16.04 10.13 1.19
N TYR A 312 17.05 10.96 1.36
CA TYR A 312 18.27 10.95 0.56
C TYR A 312 19.46 10.38 1.34
N VAL A 313 20.34 9.66 0.66
CA VAL A 313 21.60 9.13 1.20
C VAL A 313 22.80 9.79 0.51
N PRO A 314 24.00 9.80 1.13
CA PRO A 314 25.21 10.30 0.47
C PRO A 314 25.41 9.65 -0.89
N ASN A 315 25.83 10.44 -1.87
CA ASN A 315 26.11 9.93 -3.21
C ASN A 315 27.28 8.95 -3.20
N ARG A 316 27.12 7.89 -3.97
CA ARG A 316 28.16 6.96 -4.40
C ARG A 316 27.96 6.71 -5.88
N GLU A 317 29.01 6.89 -6.67
CA GLU A 317 28.95 6.86 -8.13
C GLU A 317 28.39 5.53 -8.66
N ASP A 318 28.73 4.40 -8.03
CA ASP A 318 28.22 3.07 -8.39
C ASP A 318 26.72 2.91 -8.11
N LEU A 319 26.22 3.52 -7.02
CA LEU A 319 24.81 3.47 -6.64
C LEU A 319 23.96 4.46 -7.45
N PHE A 320 24.53 5.57 -7.90
CA PHE A 320 23.82 6.55 -8.73
C PHE A 320 23.36 5.93 -10.06
N THR A 321 24.16 5.03 -10.64
CA THR A 321 23.80 4.32 -11.88
C THR A 321 22.49 3.54 -11.75
N THR A 322 22.22 2.95 -10.59
CA THR A 322 21.05 2.10 -10.34
C THR A 322 19.87 2.84 -9.70
N HIS A 323 20.14 3.88 -8.89
CA HIS A 323 19.12 4.55 -8.07
C HIS A 323 18.93 6.03 -8.41
N GLY A 324 19.90 6.68 -9.05
CA GLY A 324 19.89 8.12 -9.30
C GLY A 324 19.20 8.53 -10.60
N GLY A 325 19.28 7.70 -11.65
CA GLY A 325 18.70 7.96 -12.97
C GLY A 325 17.23 7.54 -13.12
N GLY A 326 16.67 7.74 -14.32
CA GLY A 326 15.34 7.21 -14.67
C GLY A 326 14.20 7.70 -13.79
N PHE A 327 13.20 6.85 -13.54
CA PHE A 327 12.07 7.08 -12.65
C PHE A 327 12.41 6.65 -11.21
N ASN A 328 13.41 7.35 -10.63
CA ASN A 328 13.95 7.10 -9.29
C ASN A 328 12.95 7.39 -8.15
N ALA A 329 13.37 7.16 -6.91
CA ALA A 329 12.54 7.37 -5.72
C ALA A 329 12.01 8.81 -5.59
N GLN A 330 12.80 9.83 -5.94
CA GLN A 330 12.35 11.22 -5.93
C GLN A 330 11.19 11.44 -6.90
N LYS A 331 11.34 10.98 -8.16
CA LYS A 331 10.28 11.14 -9.16
C LYS A 331 9.03 10.35 -8.78
N ARG A 332 9.19 9.13 -8.24
CA ARG A 332 8.06 8.34 -7.74
C ARG A 332 7.30 9.06 -6.63
N ALA A 333 8.01 9.57 -5.62
CA ALA A 333 7.40 10.30 -4.50
C ALA A 333 6.62 11.54 -4.96
N ILE A 334 7.17 12.28 -5.92
CA ILE A 334 6.53 13.47 -6.49
C ILE A 334 5.32 13.09 -7.37
N ASP A 335 5.43 12.01 -8.14
CA ASP A 335 4.37 11.59 -9.05
C ASP A 335 3.19 10.92 -8.33
N SER A 336 3.45 10.37 -7.13
CA SER A 336 2.44 9.71 -6.28
C SER A 336 1.87 10.61 -5.19
N VAL A 337 2.29 11.88 -5.07
CA VAL A 337 1.72 12.80 -4.08
C VAL A 337 0.24 13.03 -4.38
N ASN A 338 -0.59 13.05 -3.33
CA ASN A 338 -2.02 13.32 -3.41
C ASN A 338 -2.32 14.79 -3.12
N GLU A 339 -3.54 15.21 -3.48
CA GLU A 339 -4.03 16.55 -3.21
C GLU A 339 -4.01 16.86 -1.70
N GLY A 340 -3.45 18.01 -1.33
CA GLY A 340 -3.32 18.45 0.07
C GLY A 340 -2.17 17.84 0.86
N GLU A 341 -1.45 16.85 0.33
CA GLU A 341 -0.26 16.29 1.00
C GLU A 341 0.94 17.25 0.91
N ILE A 342 1.85 17.14 1.88
CA ILE A 342 3.10 17.90 1.96
C ILE A 342 4.27 16.93 1.78
N LEU A 343 5.08 17.13 0.74
CA LEU A 343 6.25 16.31 0.49
C LEU A 343 7.43 16.81 1.36
N VAL A 344 7.81 16.04 2.37
CA VAL A 344 8.91 16.30 3.31
C VAL A 344 10.13 15.46 2.94
N MET A 345 11.26 16.12 2.70
CA MET A 345 12.48 15.51 2.16
C MET A 345 13.66 15.67 3.11
N GLU A 346 14.14 14.55 3.68
CA GLU A 346 15.41 14.50 4.42
C GLU A 346 16.57 14.42 3.42
N ALA A 347 17.29 15.51 3.28
CA ALA A 347 18.54 15.60 2.55
C ALA A 347 19.77 15.73 3.47
N ARG A 348 19.60 15.39 4.75
CA ARG A 348 20.67 15.34 5.75
C ARG A 348 21.29 16.73 6.00
N GLY A 349 20.55 17.80 5.70
CA GLY A 349 21.07 19.17 5.76
C GLY A 349 22.08 19.53 4.67
N GLU A 350 22.19 18.74 3.59
CA GLU A 350 23.21 18.95 2.55
C GLU A 350 22.86 20.14 1.62
N LYS A 351 23.70 21.18 1.67
CA LYS A 351 23.49 22.47 0.99
C LYS A 351 24.19 22.59 -0.38
N GLY A 352 25.08 21.66 -0.73
CA GLY A 352 25.92 21.70 -1.93
C GLY A 352 25.29 21.09 -3.19
N THR A 353 23.98 20.87 -3.21
CA THR A 353 23.21 20.31 -4.35
C THR A 353 21.71 20.58 -4.18
N GLY A 354 20.95 20.53 -5.28
CA GLY A 354 19.48 20.58 -5.23
C GLY A 354 18.85 19.22 -4.92
N THR A 355 17.78 19.21 -4.10
CA THR A 355 16.87 18.09 -3.89
C THR A 355 15.62 18.18 -4.75
N VAL A 356 15.36 19.34 -5.36
CA VAL A 356 14.23 19.57 -6.27
C VAL A 356 14.58 20.75 -7.18
N GLY A 357 13.95 20.80 -8.35
CA GLY A 357 14.03 21.91 -9.30
C GLY A 357 12.64 22.21 -9.87
N ASP A 358 12.56 23.23 -10.72
CA ASP A 358 11.33 23.78 -11.29
C ASP A 358 10.33 22.74 -11.84
N ILE A 359 10.77 21.81 -12.69
CA ILE A 359 9.90 20.80 -13.33
C ILE A 359 9.26 19.89 -12.28
N LEU A 360 10.05 19.45 -11.31
CA LEU A 360 9.62 18.52 -10.28
C LEU A 360 8.72 19.21 -9.24
N ALA A 361 9.04 20.46 -8.88
CA ALA A 361 8.18 21.25 -8.01
C ALA A 361 6.85 21.61 -8.70
N LEU A 362 6.87 21.93 -10.00
CA LEU A 362 5.66 22.14 -10.81
C LEU A 362 4.82 20.86 -10.88
N ARG A 363 5.44 19.69 -11.06
CA ARG A 363 4.71 18.41 -11.05
C ARG A 363 3.97 18.18 -9.73
N ALA A 364 4.64 18.41 -8.60
CA ALA A 364 4.00 18.31 -7.29
C ALA A 364 2.80 19.29 -7.16
N GLN A 365 2.96 20.54 -7.62
CA GLN A 365 1.85 21.50 -7.63
C GLN A 365 0.68 21.04 -8.51
N VAL A 366 0.95 20.54 -9.72
CA VAL A 366 -0.09 20.03 -10.64
C VAL A 366 -0.83 18.82 -10.04
N ARG A 367 -0.16 18.04 -9.19
CA ARG A 367 -0.75 16.93 -8.43
C ARG A 367 -1.57 17.38 -7.22
N GLY A 368 -1.54 18.67 -6.89
CA GLY A 368 -2.27 19.26 -5.77
C GLY A 368 -1.53 19.22 -4.44
N ALA A 369 -0.21 19.00 -4.42
CA ALA A 369 0.55 19.06 -3.18
C ALA A 369 0.41 20.43 -2.51
N ALA A 370 0.21 20.45 -1.19
CA ALA A 370 0.06 21.68 -0.42
C ALA A 370 1.40 22.43 -0.27
N ALA A 371 2.50 21.68 -0.12
CA ALA A 371 3.84 22.25 -0.03
C ALA A 371 4.93 21.20 -0.34
N ILE A 372 6.13 21.70 -0.61
CA ILE A 372 7.37 20.91 -0.53
C ILE A 372 8.19 21.43 0.65
N ILE A 373 8.75 20.52 1.45
CA ILE A 373 9.66 20.83 2.55
C ILE A 373 10.93 20.00 2.37
N THR A 374 12.09 20.62 2.37
CA THR A 374 13.37 19.92 2.24
C THR A 374 14.43 20.58 3.10
N ASP A 375 15.21 19.79 3.85
CA ASP A 375 16.37 20.32 4.55
C ASP A 375 17.63 20.45 3.65
N GLY A 376 17.46 20.21 2.35
CA GLY A 376 18.49 20.40 1.32
C GLY A 376 18.29 21.64 0.46
N GLY A 377 19.11 21.74 -0.58
CA GLY A 377 19.07 22.87 -1.51
C GLY A 377 17.95 22.78 -2.56
N VAL A 378 17.58 23.91 -3.15
CA VAL A 378 16.64 24.00 -4.28
C VAL A 378 17.35 24.52 -5.53
N ARG A 379 17.16 23.84 -6.65
CA ARG A 379 17.65 24.25 -7.97
C ARG A 379 16.61 25.12 -8.68
N ASP A 380 17.08 25.98 -9.59
CA ASP A 380 16.24 26.83 -10.44
C ASP A 380 15.28 27.68 -9.58
N TYR A 381 15.84 28.22 -8.49
CA TYR A 381 15.11 28.89 -7.42
C TYR A 381 14.12 29.94 -7.93
N SER A 382 14.51 30.80 -8.87
CA SER A 382 13.61 31.83 -9.39
C SER A 382 12.34 31.26 -10.02
N ALA A 383 12.43 30.09 -10.68
CA ALA A 383 11.26 29.42 -11.25
C ALA A 383 10.42 28.73 -10.16
N VAL A 384 11.07 28.06 -9.19
CA VAL A 384 10.37 27.45 -8.04
C VAL A 384 9.66 28.52 -7.20
N ALA A 385 10.29 29.67 -6.97
CA ALA A 385 9.69 30.79 -6.26
C ALA A 385 8.51 31.44 -7.02
N GLY A 386 8.46 31.27 -8.35
CA GLY A 386 7.34 31.70 -9.17
C GLY A 386 6.09 30.84 -9.02
N LEU A 387 6.20 29.62 -8.48
CA LEU A 387 5.07 28.72 -8.24
C LEU A 387 4.15 29.22 -7.12
N GLU A 388 2.89 28.79 -7.14
CA GLU A 388 1.90 29.15 -6.11
C GLU A 388 2.07 28.30 -4.85
N MET A 389 2.47 27.03 -5.03
CA MET A 389 2.76 26.10 -3.95
C MET A 389 4.03 26.55 -3.21
N PRO A 390 3.98 26.75 -1.87
CA PRO A 390 5.16 27.05 -1.09
C PRO A 390 6.18 25.91 -1.13
N THR A 391 7.44 26.28 -1.22
CA THR A 391 8.58 25.37 -1.01
C THR A 391 9.40 25.92 0.16
N TYR A 392 9.59 25.10 1.18
CA TYR A 392 10.47 25.34 2.31
C TYR A 392 11.78 24.61 2.08
N PHE A 393 12.91 25.31 2.16
CA PHE A 393 14.21 24.77 1.75
C PHE A 393 15.37 25.40 2.50
N ALA A 394 16.55 24.76 2.49
CA ALA A 394 17.72 25.28 3.20
C ALA A 394 18.44 26.41 2.43
N ASN A 395 18.70 26.25 1.12
CA ASN A 395 19.37 27.25 0.28
C ASN A 395 19.15 27.05 -1.22
N PRO A 396 19.25 28.10 -2.06
CA PRO A 396 19.36 27.92 -3.50
C PRO A 396 20.69 27.26 -3.86
N HIS A 397 20.69 26.35 -4.84
CA HIS A 397 21.92 25.74 -5.36
C HIS A 397 21.78 25.32 -6.84
N PRO A 398 22.75 25.62 -7.73
CA PRO A 398 22.61 25.36 -9.17
C PRO A 398 22.82 23.89 -9.58
N ALA A 399 23.49 23.08 -8.75
CA ALA A 399 23.81 21.70 -9.11
C ALA A 399 22.61 20.75 -8.98
N VAL A 400 22.56 19.79 -9.90
CA VAL A 400 21.54 18.74 -9.98
C VAL A 400 21.69 17.64 -8.94
N LEU A 401 20.61 16.86 -8.80
CA LEU A 401 20.62 15.57 -8.13
C LEU A 401 21.75 14.68 -8.67
N GLY A 402 22.41 13.93 -7.78
CA GLY A 402 23.53 13.06 -8.13
C GLY A 402 24.91 13.63 -7.90
N ARG A 403 25.01 14.89 -7.45
CA ARG A 403 26.28 15.49 -7.03
C ARG A 403 26.69 15.07 -5.63
N ARG A 404 25.77 15.15 -4.66
CA ARG A 404 26.04 14.87 -3.23
C ARG A 404 25.11 13.85 -2.60
N HIS A 405 23.95 13.60 -3.20
CA HIS A 405 23.00 12.60 -2.72
C HIS A 405 22.19 11.91 -3.79
N ILE A 406 21.61 10.78 -3.38
CA ILE A 406 20.75 9.89 -4.16
C ILE A 406 19.43 9.72 -3.37
N PRO A 407 18.25 9.81 -4.01
CA PRO A 407 16.99 9.51 -3.35
C PRO A 407 16.88 8.00 -3.13
N TRP A 408 16.47 7.58 -1.94
CA TRP A 408 16.59 6.18 -1.50
C TRP A 408 15.24 5.59 -1.12
N ASP A 409 14.70 5.99 0.03
CA ASP A 409 13.47 5.46 0.60
C ASP A 409 12.34 6.49 0.51
N THR A 410 11.12 6.01 0.32
CA THR A 410 9.88 6.81 0.38
C THR A 410 8.96 6.24 1.44
N ASP A 411 8.14 7.09 2.05
CA ASP A 411 7.13 6.70 3.04
C ASP A 411 7.72 5.92 4.24
N ILE A 412 8.88 6.36 4.73
CA ILE A 412 9.49 5.88 5.97
C ILE A 412 9.63 7.02 6.99
N THR A 413 9.92 6.71 8.24
CA THR A 413 10.33 7.74 9.21
C THR A 413 11.66 8.38 8.78
N ILE A 414 11.71 9.70 8.76
CA ILE A 414 12.89 10.50 8.36
C ILE A 414 13.25 11.54 9.42
N ALA A 415 14.45 12.09 9.33
CA ALA A 415 14.95 13.18 10.17
C ALA A 415 15.15 14.46 9.34
N CYS A 416 14.11 15.28 9.17
CA CYS A 416 14.15 16.50 8.36
C CYS A 416 14.34 17.73 9.23
N GLY A 417 15.40 18.51 9.00
CA GLY A 417 15.64 19.77 9.73
C GLY A 417 15.70 19.61 11.25
N GLY A 418 16.13 18.44 11.74
CA GLY A 418 16.21 18.12 13.16
C GLY A 418 14.97 17.47 13.77
N ALA A 419 13.82 17.51 13.09
CA ALA A 419 12.60 16.83 13.55
C ALA A 419 12.50 15.40 13.02
N THR A 420 11.90 14.52 13.82
CA THR A 420 11.44 13.23 13.33
C THR A 420 10.10 13.41 12.63
N VAL A 421 9.98 12.92 11.40
CA VAL A 421 8.75 13.01 10.59
C VAL A 421 8.36 11.61 10.14
N GLN A 422 7.14 11.19 10.46
CA GLN A 422 6.52 9.96 9.97
C GLN A 422 5.56 10.27 8.82
N PRO A 423 5.39 9.33 7.88
CA PRO A 423 4.30 9.43 6.91
C PRO A 423 2.95 9.57 7.64
N GLY A 424 2.16 10.56 7.23
CA GLY A 424 0.87 10.88 7.85
C GLY A 424 0.94 11.84 9.04
N ASP A 425 2.12 12.27 9.51
CA ASP A 425 2.19 13.38 10.47
C ASP A 425 1.53 14.64 9.89
N ILE A 426 0.86 15.42 10.73
CA ILE A 426 0.25 16.68 10.28
C ILE A 426 1.31 17.76 10.32
N ILE A 427 1.56 18.40 9.18
CA ILE A 427 2.48 19.52 9.08
C ILE A 427 1.68 20.82 9.07
N VAL A 428 2.06 21.75 9.95
CA VAL A 428 1.59 23.14 9.93
C VAL A 428 2.80 24.02 9.69
N ALA A 429 2.76 24.84 8.64
CA ALA A 429 3.88 25.71 8.29
C ALA A 429 3.42 27.10 7.84
N ASP A 430 4.13 28.13 8.29
CA ASP A 430 3.96 29.53 7.91
C ASP A 430 5.30 30.31 8.02
N SER A 431 5.26 31.64 8.11
CA SER A 431 6.44 32.49 8.28
C SER A 431 7.21 32.26 9.57
N ASP A 432 6.55 31.77 10.62
CA ASP A 432 7.15 31.62 11.95
C ASP A 432 7.89 30.29 12.09
N GLY A 433 7.45 29.26 11.35
CA GLY A 433 8.17 28.00 11.27
C GLY A 433 7.34 26.86 10.72
N ILE A 434 7.88 25.65 10.86
CA ILE A 434 7.28 24.40 10.42
C ILE A 434 7.17 23.48 11.63
N LEU A 435 5.97 23.02 11.94
CA LEU A 435 5.69 22.10 13.04
C LEU A 435 5.21 20.75 12.52
N VAL A 436 5.66 19.69 13.20
CA VAL A 436 5.29 18.30 12.99
C VAL A 436 4.39 17.88 14.14
N ILE A 437 3.11 17.70 13.86
CA ILE A 437 2.09 17.37 14.85
C ILE A 437 1.76 15.87 14.73
N PRO A 438 2.02 15.08 15.79
CA PRO A 438 1.57 13.69 15.83
C PRO A 438 0.05 13.65 15.68
N PRO A 439 -0.50 12.89 14.72
CA PRO A 439 -1.92 12.94 14.43
C PRO A 439 -2.78 12.60 15.65
N ALA A 440 -2.33 11.66 16.50
CA ALA A 440 -3.06 11.18 17.68
C ALA A 440 -3.41 12.27 18.72
N ILE A 441 -2.75 13.43 18.69
CA ILE A 441 -3.02 14.53 19.62
C ILE A 441 -3.66 15.75 18.95
N ALA A 442 -3.86 15.73 17.63
CA ALA A 442 -4.12 16.95 16.86
C ALA A 442 -5.45 17.62 17.22
N GLU A 443 -6.52 16.84 17.47
CA GLU A 443 -7.84 17.36 17.84
C GLU A 443 -7.80 18.04 19.22
N GLU A 444 -7.31 17.33 20.24
CA GLU A 444 -7.18 17.87 21.60
C GLU A 444 -6.23 19.08 21.61
N LEU A 445 -5.12 19.00 20.88
CA LEU A 445 -4.15 20.09 20.76
C LEU A 445 -4.79 21.36 20.22
N VAL A 446 -5.56 21.27 19.12
CA VAL A 446 -6.12 22.45 18.48
C VAL A 446 -7.24 23.07 19.31
N GLU A 447 -8.03 22.27 20.02
CA GLU A 447 -9.06 22.77 20.93
C GLU A 447 -8.47 23.58 22.08
N ASP A 448 -7.39 23.07 22.69
CA ASP A 448 -6.63 23.80 23.70
C ASP A 448 -5.97 25.07 23.15
N CYS A 449 -5.54 25.06 21.88
CA CYS A 449 -4.99 26.25 21.24
C CYS A 449 -6.07 27.32 21.04
N ILE A 450 -7.26 26.93 20.55
CA ILE A 450 -8.39 27.84 20.37
C ILE A 450 -8.78 28.47 21.73
N GLN A 451 -8.83 27.66 22.79
CA GLN A 451 -9.13 28.16 24.12
C GLN A 451 -8.04 29.14 24.62
N GLN A 452 -6.77 28.79 24.46
CA GLN A 452 -5.67 29.67 24.83
C GLN A 452 -5.72 31.01 24.08
N GLU A 453 -6.05 31.02 22.78
CA GLU A 453 -6.13 32.26 22.01
C GLU A 453 -7.30 33.15 22.41
N LYS A 454 -8.42 32.59 22.87
CA LYS A 454 -9.51 33.38 23.46
C LYS A 454 -9.06 34.07 24.75
N GLU A 455 -8.36 33.34 25.62
CA GLU A 455 -7.79 33.89 26.85
C GLU A 455 -6.77 34.99 26.54
N GLU A 456 -5.90 34.76 25.56
CA GLU A 456 -4.92 35.75 25.11
C GLU A 456 -5.58 36.98 24.47
N ALA A 457 -6.67 36.81 23.73
CA ALA A 457 -7.44 37.93 23.18
C ALA A 457 -8.06 38.80 24.29
N PHE A 458 -8.59 38.18 25.34
CA PHE A 458 -9.06 38.90 26.53
C PHE A 458 -7.91 39.63 27.23
N ILE A 459 -6.80 38.94 27.47
CA ILE A 459 -5.61 39.54 28.12
C ILE A 459 -5.10 40.73 27.31
N PHE A 460 -5.01 40.58 25.98
CA PHE A 460 -4.61 41.64 25.08
C PHE A 460 -5.55 42.85 25.18
N GLN A 461 -6.86 42.63 25.20
CA GLN A 461 -7.85 43.70 25.39
C GLN A 461 -7.67 44.40 26.75
N MET A 462 -7.52 43.65 27.84
CA MET A 462 -7.33 44.23 29.18
C MET A 462 -6.04 45.05 29.27
N VAL A 463 -4.96 44.60 28.61
CA VAL A 463 -3.71 45.38 28.51
C VAL A 463 -3.91 46.66 27.70
N GLN A 464 -4.67 46.62 26.59
CA GLN A 464 -5.01 47.82 25.82
C GLN A 464 -5.83 48.83 26.63
N GLU A 465 -6.67 48.35 27.54
CA GLU A 465 -7.44 49.17 28.49
C GLU A 465 -6.56 49.75 29.63
N GLY A 466 -5.26 49.42 29.66
CA GLY A 466 -4.27 49.99 30.57
C GLY A 466 -4.02 49.17 31.85
N ASN A 467 -4.54 47.94 31.93
CA ASN A 467 -4.30 47.07 33.08
C ASN A 467 -2.86 46.50 33.09
N SER A 468 -2.33 46.26 34.30
CA SER A 468 -1.01 45.63 34.47
C SER A 468 -1.04 44.16 34.02
N VAL A 469 0.09 43.67 33.50
CA VAL A 469 0.27 42.24 33.18
C VAL A 469 0.45 41.36 34.42
N ASP A 470 0.80 41.97 35.57
CA ASP A 470 0.99 41.25 36.83
C ASP A 470 -0.35 40.67 37.34
N GLY A 471 -0.39 39.35 37.50
CA GLY A 471 -1.60 38.59 37.82
C GLY A 471 -2.59 38.42 36.66
N LEU A 472 -2.39 39.08 35.52
CA LEU A 472 -3.20 38.95 34.29
C LEU A 472 -2.59 37.90 33.33
N TYR A 473 -1.27 37.74 33.29
CA TYR A 473 -0.59 36.76 32.44
C TYR A 473 0.50 35.99 33.23
N PRO A 474 0.24 34.77 33.74
CA PRO A 474 -1.04 34.03 33.68
C PRO A 474 -2.13 34.63 34.59
N MET A 475 -3.40 34.47 34.21
CA MET A 475 -4.55 34.99 34.96
C MET A 475 -4.66 34.36 36.35
N ASN A 476 -4.77 35.20 37.38
CA ASN A 476 -5.16 34.80 38.73
C ASN A 476 -6.70 34.61 38.85
N ALA A 477 -7.18 34.22 40.02
CA ALA A 477 -8.60 33.93 40.25
C ALA A 477 -9.54 35.13 39.96
N GLU A 478 -9.08 36.37 40.17
CA GLU A 478 -9.87 37.57 39.87
C GLU A 478 -10.06 37.73 38.35
N TRP A 479 -8.97 37.64 37.59
CA TRP A 479 -9.00 37.76 36.13
C TRP A 479 -9.71 36.58 35.46
N GLN A 480 -9.64 35.37 36.02
CA GLN A 480 -10.41 34.22 35.55
C GLN A 480 -11.92 34.46 35.65
N ASN A 481 -12.41 35.08 36.73
CA ASN A 481 -13.83 35.43 36.85
C ASN A 481 -14.25 36.48 35.82
N ARG A 482 -13.42 37.51 35.61
CA ARG A 482 -13.69 38.56 34.61
C ARG A 482 -13.65 38.01 33.17
N TYR A 483 -12.77 37.06 32.89
CA TYR A 483 -12.74 36.34 31.63
C TYR A 483 -14.04 35.56 31.39
N ALA A 484 -14.54 34.84 32.41
CA ALA A 484 -15.80 34.10 32.29
C ALA A 484 -17.00 35.02 32.00
N GLU A 485 -17.05 36.20 32.62
CA GLU A 485 -18.06 37.23 32.33
C GLU A 485 -17.93 37.80 30.91
N TRP A 486 -16.70 38.06 30.45
CA TRP A 486 -16.42 38.55 29.11
C TRP A 486 -16.77 37.53 28.02
N GLU A 487 -16.51 36.24 28.26
CA GLU A 487 -16.85 35.17 27.32
C GLU A 487 -18.37 34.97 27.25
N ALA A 488 -19.08 35.01 28.39
CA ALA A 488 -20.53 34.96 28.42
C ALA A 488 -21.18 36.15 27.67
N GLY A 489 -20.63 37.36 27.83
CA GLY A 489 -21.14 38.56 27.16
C GLY A 489 -20.95 38.58 25.63
N LYS A 490 -20.03 37.78 25.09
CA LYS A 490 -19.83 37.63 23.63
C LYS A 490 -20.70 36.56 22.98
N ALA A 491 -21.37 35.72 23.77
CA ALA A 491 -22.28 34.69 23.24
C ALA A 491 -23.69 35.23 22.95
N ASP A 492 -24.03 36.42 23.45
CA ASP A 492 -25.32 37.09 23.33
C ASP A 492 -25.37 38.19 22.23
N ASP A 493 -24.23 38.48 21.57
CA ASP A 493 -24.07 39.36 20.40
C ASP A 493 -23.78 38.53 19.13
#